data_AF-A0A1V9K2S9-F1
#
_entry.id   AF-A0A1V9K2S9-F1
#
_cell.length_a   1.000
_cell.length_b   1.000
_cell.length_c   1.000
_cell.angle_alpha   90.00
_cell.angle_beta   90.00
_cell.angle_gamma   90.00
#
_symmetry.space_group_name_H-M   'P 1'
#
loop_
_entity.id
_entity.type
_entity.pdbx_description
1 polymer ?
#
loop_
_entity_poly.entity_id
_entity_poly.type
_entity_poly.pdbx_seq_one_letter_code
_entity_poly.pdbx_strand_id
1 'polypeptide(L)' 'MLRLQAGGHPRAGRRFSAGWGSTETLDVQLVEPSMVAEVSGDISLDAGGRWRHPVRLVRVRPDLDVSDVQPFRHPVD' A
#
# COMPACT_ATOMS: atom_id res chain seq x y z
N MET A 1 -7.51 14.57 6.59
CA MET A 1 -8.64 13.62 6.48
C MET A 1 -8.62 13.05 5.09
N LEU A 2 -8.74 11.73 4.93
CA LEU A 2 -8.74 11.07 3.62
C LEU A 2 -10.13 11.15 2.98
N ARG A 3 -10.17 11.34 1.67
CA ARG A 3 -11.42 11.35 0.88
C ARG A 3 -11.56 10.02 0.14
N LEU A 4 -12.77 9.50 0.02
CA LEU A 4 -13.01 8.27 -0.75
C LEU A 4 -12.76 8.50 -2.24
N GLN A 5 -12.25 7.50 -2.94
CA GLN A 5 -12.16 7.53 -4.40
C GLN A 5 -13.55 7.52 -5.03
N ALA A 6 -13.78 8.44 -5.97
CA ALA A 6 -14.94 8.43 -6.86
C ALA A 6 -14.61 7.66 -8.15
N GLY A 7 -15.51 6.76 -8.58
CA GLY A 7 -15.38 5.99 -9.82
C GLY A 7 -15.04 4.50 -9.63
N GLY A 8 -15.21 3.70 -10.69
CA GLY A 8 -14.97 2.26 -10.68
C GLY A 8 -13.49 1.91 -10.69
N HIS A 9 -12.86 1.86 -9.53
CA HIS A 9 -11.47 1.43 -9.42
C HIS A 9 -11.35 -0.10 -9.49
N PRO A 10 -10.34 -0.67 -10.18
CA PRO A 10 -10.19 -2.13 -10.36
C PRO A 10 -10.10 -2.96 -9.06
N ARG A 11 -9.84 -2.31 -7.93
CA ARG A 11 -9.77 -2.95 -6.60
C ARG A 11 -10.99 -2.70 -5.71
N ALA A 12 -12.05 -2.05 -6.23
CA ALA A 12 -13.29 -1.89 -5.48
C ALA A 12 -13.88 -3.25 -5.09
N GLY A 13 -14.33 -3.40 -3.84
CA GLY A 13 -14.91 -4.65 -3.33
C GLY A 13 -13.90 -5.79 -3.09
N ARG A 14 -12.59 -5.55 -3.27
CA ARG A 14 -11.55 -6.53 -2.91
C ARG A 14 -11.46 -6.70 -1.40
N ARG A 15 -11.05 -7.89 -0.99
CA ARG A 15 -10.72 -8.24 0.39
C ARG A 15 -9.29 -8.77 0.48
N PHE A 16 -8.63 -8.49 1.58
CA PHE A 16 -7.28 -8.96 1.89
C PHE A 16 -7.25 -9.59 3.28
N SER A 17 -6.34 -10.55 3.52
CA SER A 17 -6.07 -10.97 4.89
C SER A 17 -5.26 -9.90 5.61
N ALA A 18 -5.51 -9.68 6.90
CA ALA A 18 -4.82 -8.65 7.70
C ALA A 18 -3.31 -8.93 7.85
N GLY A 19 -2.90 -10.18 7.65
CA GLY A 19 -1.52 -10.61 7.69
C GLY A 19 -1.40 -12.07 7.28
N TRP A 20 -0.18 -12.58 7.27
CA TRP A 20 0.07 -14.00 7.05
C TRP A 20 -0.50 -14.84 8.19
N GLY A 21 -1.20 -15.92 7.86
CA GLY A 21 -1.83 -16.82 8.84
C GLY A 21 -3.04 -16.22 9.56
N SER A 22 -3.39 -14.96 9.28
CA SER A 22 -4.59 -14.35 9.82
C SER A 22 -5.80 -14.74 8.97
N THR A 23 -6.87 -15.14 9.66
CA THR A 23 -8.21 -15.33 9.08
C THR A 23 -9.00 -14.03 9.07
N GLU A 24 -8.51 -12.98 9.75
CA GLU A 24 -9.11 -11.65 9.72
C GLU A 24 -9.07 -11.10 8.30
N THR A 25 -10.23 -10.64 7.84
CA THR A 25 -10.42 -10.09 6.51
C THR A 25 -10.58 -8.58 6.60
N LEU A 26 -9.76 -7.85 5.86
CA LEU A 26 -9.83 -6.40 5.73
C LEU A 26 -10.62 -6.03 4.48
N ASP A 27 -11.63 -5.18 4.67
CA ASP A 27 -12.33 -4.52 3.57
C ASP A 27 -11.50 -3.36 3.03
N VAL A 28 -11.45 -3.26 1.70
CA VAL A 28 -10.69 -2.21 1.02
C VAL A 28 -11.49 -0.92 0.98
N GLN A 29 -10.95 0.13 1.60
CA GLN A 29 -11.41 1.50 1.41
C GLN A 29 -10.43 2.23 0.49
N LEU A 30 -10.90 2.59 -0.70
CA LEU A 30 -10.10 3.33 -1.68
C LEU A 30 -10.24 4.82 -1.42
N VAL A 31 -9.11 5.52 -1.39
CA VAL A 31 -9.03 6.95 -1.06
C VAL A 31 -8.26 7.75 -2.11
N GLU A 32 -8.60 9.03 -2.25
CA GLU A 32 -7.80 9.98 -3.03
C GLU A 32 -6.36 10.01 -2.50
N PRO A 33 -5.35 9.81 -3.37
CA PRO A 33 -3.96 9.93 -2.96
C PRO A 33 -3.68 11.42 -2.73
N SER A 34 -3.79 11.84 -1.47
CA SER A 34 -3.61 13.24 -1.07
C SER A 34 -2.64 13.41 0.10
N MET A 35 -1.97 12.33 0.52
CA MET A 35 -1.07 12.32 1.67
C MET A 35 0.10 11.37 1.41
N VAL A 36 1.28 11.76 1.89
CA VAL A 36 2.51 10.94 1.83
C VAL A 36 2.79 10.35 3.21
N ALA A 37 3.20 9.08 3.24
CA ALA A 37 3.63 8.40 4.45
C ALA A 37 4.96 7.69 4.20
N GLU A 38 5.81 7.71 5.22
CA GLU A 38 7.06 6.96 5.25
C GLU A 38 6.79 5.56 5.78
N VAL A 39 7.30 4.56 5.06
CA VAL A 39 7.18 3.15 5.43
C VAL A 39 8.56 2.50 5.49
N SER A 40 8.73 1.59 6.44
CA SER A 40 9.91 0.70 6.52
C SER A 40 9.52 -0.64 5.92
N GLY A 41 10.19 -1.06 4.86
CA GLY A 41 10.04 -2.39 4.26
C GLY A 41 11.20 -3.31 4.65
N ASP A 42 10.91 -4.60 4.79
CA ASP A 42 11.94 -5.64 4.85
C ASP A 42 12.08 -6.36 3.49
N ILE A 43 13.30 -6.70 3.10
CA ILE A 43 13.60 -7.47 1.90
C ILE A 43 13.49 -8.95 2.28
N SER A 44 12.25 -9.41 2.44
CA SER A 44 11.96 -10.81 2.73
C SER A 44 11.47 -11.52 1.46
N LEU A 45 12.13 -12.62 1.09
CA LEU A 45 11.60 -13.60 0.14
C LEU A 45 10.94 -14.71 0.97
N ASP A 46 9.74 -15.19 0.61
CA ASP A 46 9.30 -16.46 1.21
C ASP A 46 10.11 -17.65 0.68
N ALA A 47 9.89 -18.81 1.29
CA ALA A 47 10.45 -20.09 0.87
C ALA A 47 10.15 -20.44 -0.61
N GLY A 48 9.17 -19.79 -1.25
CA GLY A 48 8.86 -19.94 -2.68
C GLY A 48 9.52 -18.88 -3.57
N GLY A 49 10.42 -18.05 -3.04
CA GLY A 49 11.11 -17.00 -3.77
C GLY A 49 10.23 -15.81 -4.14
N ARG A 50 9.04 -15.66 -3.53
CA ARG A 50 8.17 -14.50 -3.78
C ARG A 50 8.60 -13.35 -2.88
N TRP A 51 8.75 -12.18 -3.47
CA TRP A 51 8.95 -10.94 -2.71
C TRP A 51 7.78 -10.69 -1.77
N ARG A 52 8.10 -10.63 -0.48
CA ARG A 52 7.19 -10.29 0.60
C ARG A 52 7.84 -9.16 1.35
N HIS A 53 7.43 -7.94 1.03
CA HIS A 53 7.80 -6.78 1.81
C HIS A 53 6.74 -6.56 2.87
N PRO A 54 6.86 -7.11 4.10
CA PRO A 54 6.10 -6.57 5.20
C PRO A 54 6.54 -5.11 5.36
N VAL A 55 5.58 -4.19 5.23
CA VAL A 55 5.81 -2.77 5.42
C VAL A 55 5.23 -2.36 6.75
N ARG A 56 5.98 -1.55 7.50
CA ARG A 56 5.52 -0.88 8.71
C ARG A 56 5.39 0.61 8.44
N LEU A 57 4.27 1.20 8.84
CA LEU A 57 4.10 2.65 8.84
C LEU A 57 5.07 3.26 9.86
N VAL A 58 5.89 4.21 9.40
CA VAL A 58 6.81 4.96 10.26
C VAL A 58 6.13 6.25 10.72
N ARG A 59 5.70 7.09 9.76
CA ARG A 59 5.06 8.39 10.03
C ARG A 59 4.39 8.98 8.78
N VAL A 60 3.46 9.91 8.98
CA VAL A 60 2.94 10.79 7.92
C VAL A 60 3.98 11.89 7.63
N ARG A 61 4.13 12.28 6.36
CA ARG A 61 5.04 13.33 5.88
C ARG A 61 4.24 14.52 5.36
N PRO A 62 3.70 15.39 6.24
CA PRO A 62 2.93 16.56 5.82
C PRO A 62 3.79 17.63 5.14
N ASP A 63 5.12 17.47 5.20
CA ASP A 63 6.11 18.29 4.52
C ASP A 63 6.32 17.92 3.04
N LEU A 64 5.66 16.87 2.54
CA LEU A 64 5.74 16.41 1.15
C LEU A 64 4.37 16.43 0.47
N ASP A 65 4.34 16.80 -0.81
CA ASP A 65 3.20 16.61 -1.69
C ASP A 65 3.28 15.25 -2.41
N VAL A 66 2.13 14.76 -2.88
CA VAL A 66 2.06 13.49 -3.64
C VAL A 66 2.89 13.55 -4.93
N SER A 67 2.97 14.72 -5.56
CA SER A 67 3.80 14.93 -6.76
C SER A 67 5.31 14.84 -6.50
N ASP A 68 5.76 14.95 -5.24
CA ASP A 68 7.17 14.77 -4.86
C ASP A 68 7.58 13.29 -4.83
N VAL A 69 6.62 12.36 -4.80
CA VAL A 69 6.89 10.92 -4.78
C VAL A 69 6.94 10.40 -6.21
N GLN A 70 8.11 9.90 -6.63
CA GLN A 70 8.23 9.30 -7.96
C GLN A 70 7.28 8.11 -8.11
N PRO A 71 6.51 8.03 -9.21
CA PRO A 71 5.68 6.87 -9.50
C PRO A 71 6.53 5.60 -9.49
N PHE A 72 6.00 4.53 -8.92
CA PHE A 72 6.64 3.22 -8.98
C PHE A 72 6.82 2.82 -10.45
N ARG A 73 8.05 2.88 -10.95
CA ARG A 73 8.43 2.28 -12.22
C ARG A 73 8.68 0.81 -11.96
N HIS A 74 8.01 -0.06 -12.69
CA HIS A 74 8.31 -1.49 -12.66
C HIS A 74 9.82 -1.65 -12.94
N PRO A 75 10.56 -2.43 -12.14
CA PRO A 75 11.92 -2.83 -12.53
C PRO A 75 11.80 -3.43 -13.95
N VAL A 76 12.61 -2.91 -14.86
CA VAL A 76 12.60 -3.24 -16.30
C VAL A 76 12.68 -4.76 -16.55
N ASP A 77 12.22 -5.17 -17.74
CA ASP A 77 12.41 -6.50 -18.36
C ASP A 77 13.78 -7.14 -18.08
#